data_AF-A0A915YZ57-F1
#
_entry.id   AF-A0A915YZ57-F1
#
_cell.length_a   1.000
_cell.length_b   1.000
_cell.length_c   1.000
_cell.angle_alpha   90.00
_cell.angle_beta   90.00
_cell.angle_gamma   90.00
#
_symmetry.space_group_name_H-M   'P 1'
#
loop_
_entity.id
_entity.type
_entity.pdbx_description
1 polymer ?
#
loop_
_entity_poly.entity_id
_entity_poly.type
_entity_poly.pdbx_seq_one_letter_code
_entity_poly.pdbx_strand_id
1 'polypeptide(L)'
;MIHSTININNNNGNNDNNNNNNNNEIEEINTLDSLSNALKSHITFQILKDTFNEYSKLIKYGNFVSLKHITTGKYLTTDDKKYLTGSRGQIVFSTDALPEANAIWKINYPFGSQPKANNEIVSYGDTISLQNKLGKMLWAYPNYKSPTSGHVEVSCYSMNQYNNWMIEPNISNISTKKNSNEEKRYLKSEDKIVIWCIELVEH
;
A
#
# COMPACT_ATOMS: atom_id res chain seq x y z
N MET A 1 -27.84 -5.17 -13.23
CA MET A 1 -28.36 -5.27 -11.85
C MET A 1 -28.84 -6.70 -11.67
N ILE A 2 -28.03 -7.57 -11.08
CA ILE A 2 -28.33 -9.01 -11.01
C ILE A 2 -29.23 -9.22 -9.78
N HIS A 3 -30.54 -9.29 -10.00
CA HIS A 3 -31.49 -9.77 -9.01
C HIS A 3 -31.33 -11.29 -8.89
N SER A 4 -30.77 -11.76 -7.78
CA SER A 4 -30.82 -13.18 -7.42
C SER A 4 -32.02 -13.39 -6.50
N THR A 5 -33.02 -14.09 -7.01
CA THR A 5 -34.21 -14.50 -6.24
C THR A 5 -33.94 -15.88 -5.65
N ILE A 6 -33.98 -16.00 -4.34
CA ILE A 6 -33.88 -17.29 -3.62
C ILE A 6 -35.27 -17.93 -3.62
N ASN A 7 -35.40 -19.10 -4.23
CA ASN A 7 -36.66 -19.84 -4.30
C ASN A 7 -36.69 -20.89 -3.19
N ILE A 8 -37.62 -20.78 -2.24
CA ILE A 8 -37.82 -21.75 -1.15
C ILE A 8 -38.97 -22.67 -1.56
N ASN A 9 -38.66 -23.92 -1.90
CA ASN A 9 -39.67 -24.95 -2.13
C ASN A 9 -40.03 -25.62 -0.80
N ASN A 10 -41.27 -25.44 -0.35
CA ASN A 10 -41.86 -26.25 0.71
C ASN A 10 -42.51 -27.49 0.08
N ASN A 11 -41.82 -28.63 0.09
CA ASN A 11 -42.42 -29.91 -0.25
C ASN A 11 -42.95 -30.56 1.04
N ASN A 12 -44.27 -30.55 1.20
CA ASN A 12 -44.94 -31.38 2.21
C ASN A 12 -45.57 -32.57 1.48
N GLY A 13 -44.96 -33.75 1.59
CA GLY A 13 -45.42 -34.97 0.97
C GLY A 13 -45.02 -36.19 1.78
N ASN A 14 -45.97 -36.71 2.57
CA ASN A 14 -45.88 -38.04 3.17
C ASN A 14 -45.96 -39.13 2.08
N ASN A 15 -45.02 -40.07 2.07
CA ASN A 15 -45.33 -41.50 2.16
C ASN A 15 -44.06 -42.37 2.22
N ASP A 16 -44.20 -43.43 3.00
CA ASP A 16 -43.20 -44.42 3.41
C ASP A 16 -42.52 -45.16 2.25
N ASN A 17 -41.20 -45.37 2.35
CA ASN A 17 -40.59 -46.71 2.27
C ASN A 17 -39.06 -46.67 2.43
N ASN A 18 -38.58 -47.59 3.28
CA ASN A 18 -37.18 -47.90 3.55
C ASN A 18 -36.34 -48.08 2.27
N ASN A 19 -35.30 -47.27 2.13
CA ASN A 19 -34.04 -47.69 1.52
C ASN A 19 -32.92 -46.81 2.07
N ASN A 20 -31.83 -47.46 2.48
CA ASN A 20 -30.62 -46.87 3.03
C ASN A 20 -30.10 -45.72 2.16
N ASN A 21 -30.58 -44.51 2.42
CA ASN A 21 -29.90 -43.30 2.00
C ASN A 21 -29.01 -42.92 3.16
N ASN A 22 -27.71 -42.83 2.89
CA ASN A 22 -26.82 -42.00 3.67
C ASN A 22 -27.39 -40.58 3.59
N ASN A 23 -28.34 -40.29 4.47
CA ASN A 23 -28.86 -38.96 4.66
C ASN A 23 -27.69 -38.17 5.23
N ASN A 24 -26.96 -37.51 4.33
CA ASN A 24 -26.29 -36.28 4.69
C ASN A 24 -27.42 -35.34 5.13
N GLU A 25 -27.80 -35.42 6.42
CA GLU A 25 -28.70 -34.46 7.05
C GLU A 25 -28.10 -33.09 6.74
N ILE A 26 -28.78 -32.35 5.88
CA ILE A 26 -28.46 -30.95 5.65
C ILE A 26 -28.90 -30.28 6.95
N GLU A 27 -27.95 -29.96 7.83
CA GLU A 27 -28.24 -29.15 9.01
C GLU A 27 -28.89 -27.84 8.55
N GLU A 28 -30.20 -27.72 8.78
CA GLU A 28 -30.94 -26.52 8.43
C GLU A 28 -30.44 -25.35 9.28
N ILE A 29 -29.89 -24.34 8.61
CA ILE A 29 -29.48 -23.11 9.26
C ILE A 29 -30.73 -22.30 9.60
N ASN A 30 -31.14 -22.36 10.86
CA ASN A 30 -32.39 -21.77 11.37
C ASN A 30 -32.20 -20.45 12.13
N THR A 31 -30.96 -20.02 12.38
CA THR A 31 -30.66 -18.74 13.03
C THR A 31 -29.66 -17.92 12.23
N LEU A 32 -29.72 -16.59 12.41
CA LEU A 32 -28.76 -15.67 11.82
C LEU A 32 -27.33 -15.93 12.34
N ASP A 33 -27.18 -16.35 13.59
CA ASP A 33 -25.88 -16.67 14.18
C ASP A 33 -25.30 -17.95 13.58
N SER A 34 -26.11 -19.00 13.41
CA SER A 34 -25.71 -20.22 12.71
C SER A 34 -25.29 -19.91 11.27
N LEU A 35 -26.01 -19.02 10.57
CA LEU A 35 -25.65 -18.59 9.22
C LEU A 35 -24.32 -17.83 9.20
N SER A 36 -24.14 -16.87 10.12
CA SER A 36 -22.91 -16.09 10.22
C SER A 36 -21.70 -16.99 10.48
N ASN A 37 -21.85 -17.95 11.39
CA ASN A 37 -20.78 -18.88 11.75
C ASN A 37 -20.46 -19.82 10.59
N ALA A 38 -21.47 -20.42 9.96
CA ALA A 38 -21.30 -21.28 8.79
C ALA A 38 -20.60 -20.55 7.63
N LEU A 39 -21.00 -19.31 7.34
CA LEU A 39 -20.35 -18.47 6.32
C LEU A 39 -18.91 -18.15 6.69
N LYS A 40 -18.63 -17.77 7.94
CA LYS A 40 -17.26 -17.48 8.41
C LYS A 40 -16.34 -18.71 8.37
N SER A 41 -16.87 -19.90 8.66
CA SER A 41 -16.11 -21.16 8.60
C SER A 41 -15.99 -21.72 7.18
N HIS A 42 -16.79 -21.23 6.23
CA HIS A 42 -16.76 -21.72 4.87
C HIS A 42 -15.43 -21.37 4.20
N ILE A 43 -14.76 -22.37 3.64
CA ILE A 43 -13.42 -22.22 3.05
C ILE A 43 -13.36 -21.11 1.98
N THR A 44 -14.39 -20.98 1.15
CA THR A 44 -14.45 -19.93 0.11
C THR A 44 -14.52 -18.52 0.72
N PHE A 45 -15.21 -18.34 1.85
CA PHE A 45 -15.27 -17.04 2.52
C PHE A 45 -13.91 -16.70 3.14
N GLN A 46 -13.23 -17.69 3.71
CA GLN A 46 -11.88 -17.51 4.25
C GLN A 46 -10.89 -17.13 3.14
N ILE A 47 -10.91 -17.82 1.99
CA ILE A 47 -10.09 -17.48 0.82
C ILE A 47 -10.40 -16.07 0.30
N LEU A 48 -11.67 -15.68 0.21
CA LEU A 48 -12.08 -14.34 -0.22
C LEU A 48 -11.55 -13.27 0.73
N LYS A 49 -11.70 -13.49 2.05
CA LYS A 49 -11.21 -12.60 3.10
C LYS A 49 -9.69 -12.43 3.02
N ASP A 50 -8.96 -13.54 2.87
CA ASP A 50 -7.50 -13.51 2.79
C ASP A 50 -7.02 -12.82 1.51
N THR A 51 -7.68 -13.09 0.37
CA THR A 51 -7.41 -12.43 -0.91
C THR A 51 -7.64 -10.92 -0.82
N PHE A 52 -8.76 -10.51 -0.22
CA PHE A 52 -9.07 -9.10 -0.03
C PHE A 52 -8.07 -8.43 0.92
N ASN A 53 -7.71 -9.09 2.02
CA ASN A 53 -6.70 -8.59 2.95
C ASN A 53 -5.35 -8.38 2.25
N GLU A 54 -4.88 -9.36 1.47
CA GLU A 54 -3.64 -9.22 0.71
C GLU A 54 -3.72 -8.12 -0.35
N TYR A 55 -4.84 -7.99 -1.04
CA TYR A 55 -5.05 -6.93 -2.03
C TYR A 55 -5.13 -5.55 -1.39
N SER A 56 -5.70 -5.43 -0.19
CA SER A 56 -5.84 -4.16 0.54
C SER A 56 -4.49 -3.58 1.01
N LYS A 57 -3.48 -4.44 1.17
CA LYS A 57 -2.12 -4.04 1.52
C LYS A 57 -1.35 -3.45 0.33
N LEU A 58 -1.80 -3.69 -0.90
CA LEU A 58 -1.06 -3.26 -2.10
C LEU A 58 -1.04 -1.73 -2.22
N ILE A 59 0.15 -1.17 -2.37
CA ILE A 59 0.34 0.26 -2.59
C ILE A 59 0.14 0.58 -4.07
N LYS A 60 -0.74 1.53 -4.37
CA LYS A 60 -1.03 2.01 -5.73
C LYS A 60 -0.65 3.48 -5.87
N TYR A 61 -0.36 3.92 -7.08
CA TYR A 61 -0.23 5.35 -7.37
C TYR A 61 -1.51 6.08 -6.96
N GLY A 62 -1.35 7.22 -6.28
CA GLY A 62 -2.41 8.00 -5.66
C GLY A 62 -2.68 7.68 -4.19
N ASN A 63 -2.16 6.56 -3.65
CA ASN A 63 -2.31 6.26 -2.23
C ASN A 63 -1.53 7.22 -1.35
N PHE A 64 -2.04 7.38 -0.13
CA PHE A 64 -1.39 8.10 0.95
C PHE A 64 -0.72 7.09 1.89
N VAL A 65 0.55 7.33 2.21
CA VAL A 65 1.36 6.46 3.07
C VAL A 65 2.11 7.28 4.09
N SER A 66 2.57 6.61 5.14
CA SER A 66 3.53 7.17 6.10
C SER A 66 4.81 6.34 6.07
N LEU A 67 5.95 7.03 6.03
CA LEU A 67 7.27 6.39 5.93
C LEU A 67 7.92 6.39 7.31
N LYS A 68 8.20 5.20 7.86
CA LYS A 68 8.70 5.01 9.22
C LYS A 68 10.16 4.58 9.25
N HIS A 69 10.95 5.33 10.02
CA HIS A 69 12.23 5.00 10.60
C HIS A 69 12.29 3.58 11.18
N ILE A 70 12.86 2.55 10.54
CA ILE A 70 12.84 1.18 11.12
C ILE A 70 13.45 1.16 12.53
N THR A 71 14.64 1.76 12.70
CA THR A 71 15.38 1.71 13.96
C THR A 71 14.81 2.66 15.02
N THR A 72 14.43 3.87 14.62
CA THR A 72 13.98 4.91 15.58
C THR A 72 12.47 4.92 15.81
N GLY A 73 11.70 4.27 14.94
CA GLY A 73 10.25 4.36 14.93
C GLY A 73 9.68 5.71 14.48
N LYS A 74 10.51 6.69 14.13
CA LYS A 74 10.10 8.05 13.77
C LYS A 74 9.56 8.13 12.35
N TYR A 75 8.58 8.99 12.10
CA TYR A 75 7.99 9.17 10.78
C TYR A 75 8.62 10.32 10.01
N LEU A 76 8.88 10.11 8.72
CA LEU A 76 9.30 11.16 7.80
C LEU A 76 8.20 12.22 7.70
N THR A 77 8.54 13.46 8.02
CA THR A 77 7.60 14.54 8.27
C THR A 77 8.14 15.84 7.68
N THR A 78 7.23 16.75 7.34
CA THR A 78 7.56 18.11 6.92
C THR A 78 6.71 19.14 7.65
N ASP A 79 7.17 20.37 7.73
CA ASP A 79 6.47 21.49 8.36
C ASP A 79 6.54 22.72 7.45
N ASP A 80 5.79 23.77 7.78
CA ASP A 80 5.80 25.03 7.04
C ASP A 80 7.08 25.86 7.23
N LYS A 81 7.93 25.45 8.18
CA LYS A 81 9.26 26.00 8.39
C LYS A 81 10.18 25.68 7.22
N LYS A 82 10.99 26.67 6.83
CA LYS A 82 11.92 26.57 5.72
C LYS A 82 13.37 26.60 6.20
N TYR A 83 14.27 26.01 5.43
CA TYR A 83 15.69 26.21 5.66
C TYR A 83 16.05 27.70 5.51
N LEU A 84 16.91 28.20 6.41
CA LEU A 84 17.42 29.58 6.34
C LEU A 84 18.51 29.73 5.26
N THR A 85 19.21 28.63 4.98
CA THR A 85 20.29 28.49 4.00
C THR A 85 19.94 27.41 2.98
N GLY A 86 20.81 27.13 2.01
CA GLY A 86 20.59 26.04 1.06
C GLY A 86 19.36 26.26 0.18
N SER A 87 18.47 25.27 0.11
CA SER A 87 17.33 25.30 -0.82
C SER A 87 16.27 26.35 -0.50
N ARG A 88 16.22 26.83 0.76
CA ARG A 88 15.11 27.63 1.30
C ARG A 88 13.73 26.95 1.15
N GLY A 89 13.71 25.64 0.90
CA GLY A 89 12.49 24.82 0.85
C GLY A 89 12.03 24.41 2.24
N GLN A 90 10.85 23.79 2.31
CA GLN A 90 10.30 23.32 3.58
C GLN A 90 11.17 22.23 4.18
N ILE A 91 11.41 22.33 5.49
CA ILE A 91 12.26 21.38 6.19
C ILE A 91 11.59 20.01 6.22
N VAL A 92 12.39 18.98 6.01
CA VAL A 92 12.01 17.58 6.15
C VAL A 92 12.81 17.01 7.31
N PHE A 93 12.12 16.34 8.23
CA PHE A 93 12.70 15.80 9.45
C PHE A 93 11.94 14.54 9.88
N SER A 94 12.39 13.90 10.97
CA SER A 94 11.69 12.75 11.55
C SER A 94 11.13 13.11 12.93
N THR A 95 9.90 12.68 13.21
CA THR A 95 9.22 12.95 14.49
C THR A 95 8.67 11.67 15.11
N ASP A 96 8.57 11.65 16.44
CA ASP A 96 7.97 10.56 17.23
C ASP A 96 6.44 10.63 17.26
N ALA A 97 5.85 11.74 16.78
CA ALA A 97 4.40 11.88 16.73
C ALA A 97 3.76 10.80 15.85
N LEU A 98 2.55 10.37 16.23
CA LEU A 98 1.67 9.59 15.35
C LEU A 98 1.57 10.30 13.99
N PRO A 99 1.21 9.59 12.90
CA PRO A 99 1.08 10.20 11.59
C PRO A 99 0.00 11.31 11.58
N GLU A 100 0.37 12.51 12.01
CA GLU A 100 -0.37 13.72 11.76
C GLU A 100 -0.30 14.00 10.26
N ALA A 101 -1.16 14.89 9.76
CA ALA A 101 -1.25 15.17 8.32
C ALA A 101 0.13 15.50 7.68
N ASN A 102 1.08 15.99 8.45
CA ASN A 102 2.45 16.34 8.04
C ASN A 102 3.38 15.13 7.75
N ALA A 103 3.02 13.94 8.24
CA ALA A 103 3.75 12.68 8.03
C ALA A 103 3.09 11.79 6.95
N ILE A 104 2.10 12.33 6.23
CA ILE A 104 1.38 11.66 5.17
C ILE A 104 1.93 12.11 3.81
N TRP A 105 2.29 11.14 2.99
CA TRP A 105 2.86 11.32 1.67
C TRP A 105 2.01 10.63 0.63
N LYS A 106 1.63 11.36 -0.41
CA LYS A 106 1.00 10.77 -1.59
C LYS A 106 2.06 10.19 -2.51
N ILE A 107 1.90 8.92 -2.87
CA ILE A 107 2.73 8.25 -3.86
C ILE A 107 2.20 8.61 -5.24
N ASN A 108 2.97 9.36 -6.01
CA ASN A 108 2.60 9.78 -7.35
C ASN A 108 3.51 9.10 -8.39
N TYR A 109 3.06 9.12 -9.64
CA TYR A 109 3.87 8.71 -10.78
C TYR A 109 5.18 9.52 -10.83
N PRO A 110 6.25 8.96 -11.41
CA PRO A 110 7.50 9.69 -11.54
C PRO A 110 7.29 10.94 -12.40
N PHE A 111 8.07 11.98 -12.13
CA PHE A 111 8.04 13.18 -12.94
C PHE A 111 8.40 12.90 -14.39
N GLY A 112 7.76 13.62 -15.31
CA GLY A 112 7.90 13.42 -16.75
C GLY A 112 7.10 12.23 -17.30
N SER A 113 6.46 11.42 -16.45
CA SER A 113 5.58 10.35 -16.91
C SER A 113 4.12 10.80 -17.03
N GLN A 114 3.42 10.25 -18.01
CA GLN A 114 1.98 10.41 -18.12
C GLN A 114 1.31 9.50 -17.09
N PRO A 115 0.33 9.99 -16.30
CA PRO A 115 -0.45 9.14 -15.42
C PRO A 115 -1.06 8.01 -16.24
N LYS A 116 -0.71 6.78 -15.92
CA LYS A 116 -1.48 5.62 -16.37
C LYS A 116 -2.79 5.58 -15.59
N ALA A 117 -3.70 4.68 -15.98
CA ALA A 117 -4.99 4.53 -15.33
C ALA A 117 -4.88 4.61 -13.80
N ASN A 118 -5.80 5.34 -13.15
CA ASN A 118 -5.86 5.40 -11.70
C ASN A 118 -5.90 3.98 -11.13
N ASN A 119 -5.15 3.71 -10.05
CA ASN A 119 -5.01 2.42 -9.36
C ASN A 119 -3.96 1.43 -9.86
N GLU A 120 -3.00 1.81 -10.71
CA GLU A 120 -1.83 0.95 -10.97
C GLU A 120 -1.05 0.68 -9.68
N ILE A 121 -0.69 -0.59 -9.46
CA ILE A 121 0.02 -1.05 -8.26
C ILE A 121 1.51 -0.77 -8.43
N VAL A 122 2.10 -0.12 -7.43
CA VAL A 122 3.53 0.18 -7.37
C VAL A 122 4.30 -1.12 -7.16
N SER A 123 5.38 -1.30 -7.89
CA SER A 123 6.26 -2.47 -7.78
C SER A 123 7.66 -2.07 -7.33
N TYR A 124 8.39 -3.06 -6.80
CA TYR A 124 9.82 -2.87 -6.55
C TYR A 124 10.55 -2.57 -7.86
N GLY A 125 11.49 -1.62 -7.80
CA GLY A 125 12.20 -1.09 -8.97
C GLY A 125 11.45 0.05 -9.67
N ASP A 126 10.17 0.29 -9.34
CA ASP A 126 9.48 1.47 -9.86
C ASP A 126 10.08 2.76 -9.26
N THR A 127 10.05 3.80 -10.07
CA THR A 127 10.35 5.16 -9.66
C THR A 127 9.07 5.90 -9.33
N ILE A 128 9.05 6.64 -8.23
CA ILE A 128 7.88 7.39 -7.74
C ILE A 128 8.23 8.86 -7.48
N SER A 129 7.21 9.69 -7.30
CA SER A 129 7.35 10.99 -6.65
C SER A 129 6.55 11.02 -5.34
N LEU A 130 7.08 11.74 -4.35
CA LEU A 130 6.46 11.86 -3.02
C LEU A 130 5.94 13.28 -2.83
N GLN A 131 4.65 13.41 -2.58
CA GLN A 131 3.99 14.70 -2.37
C GLN A 131 3.46 14.80 -0.94
N ASN A 132 3.75 15.90 -0.25
CA ASN A 132 3.16 16.17 1.05
C ASN A 132 1.68 16.59 0.92
N LYS A 133 0.96 16.68 2.04
CA LYS A 133 -0.45 17.10 2.07
C LYS A 133 -0.73 18.46 1.41
N LEU A 134 0.27 19.36 1.39
CA LEU A 134 0.17 20.72 0.85
C LEU A 134 0.46 20.77 -0.66
N GLY A 135 0.64 19.60 -1.28
CA GLY A 135 0.90 19.49 -2.71
C GLY A 135 2.36 19.70 -3.11
N LYS A 136 3.28 19.85 -2.15
CA LYS A 136 4.72 20.06 -2.42
C LYS A 136 5.45 18.74 -2.53
N MET A 137 6.41 18.66 -3.44
CA MET A 137 7.16 17.43 -3.71
C MET A 137 8.41 17.35 -2.84
N LEU A 138 8.77 16.13 -2.45
CA LEU A 138 10.04 15.83 -1.80
C LEU A 138 11.18 15.89 -2.83
N TRP A 139 12.20 16.69 -2.54
CA TRP A 139 13.35 16.90 -3.42
C TRP A 139 14.65 16.83 -2.63
N ALA A 140 15.68 16.23 -3.23
CA ALA A 140 17.04 16.23 -2.72
C ALA A 140 17.89 17.20 -3.55
N TYR A 141 18.57 18.14 -2.91
CA TYR A 141 19.40 19.16 -3.56
C TYR A 141 20.87 18.77 -3.51
N PRO A 142 21.47 18.17 -4.57
CA PRO A 142 22.84 17.65 -4.52
C PRO A 142 23.88 18.71 -4.15
N ASN A 143 23.62 19.96 -4.54
CA ASN A 143 24.46 21.12 -4.32
C ASN A 143 24.35 21.72 -2.91
N TYR A 144 23.36 21.31 -2.10
CA TYR A 144 23.17 21.81 -0.74
C TYR A 144 23.38 20.70 0.28
N LYS A 145 23.98 21.07 1.42
CA LYS A 145 24.18 20.17 2.54
C LYS A 145 23.19 20.49 3.64
N SER A 146 22.60 19.44 4.20
CA SER A 146 21.77 19.52 5.39
C SER A 146 22.57 20.14 6.54
N PRO A 147 22.05 21.19 7.20
CA PRO A 147 22.75 21.85 8.31
C PRO A 147 23.03 20.94 9.51
N THR A 148 22.24 19.88 9.68
CA THR A 148 22.33 18.99 10.85
C THR A 148 23.16 17.74 10.60
N SER A 149 23.18 17.22 9.37
CA SER A 149 23.84 15.96 9.05
C SER A 149 25.06 16.09 8.13
N GLY A 150 25.22 17.23 7.45
CA GLY A 150 26.25 17.41 6.41
C GLY A 150 26.04 16.58 5.14
N HIS A 151 25.00 15.73 5.09
CA HIS A 151 24.61 14.99 3.89
C HIS A 151 23.82 15.90 2.93
N VAL A 152 23.38 15.38 1.79
CA VAL A 152 22.52 16.12 0.84
C VAL A 152 21.28 16.66 1.55
N GLU A 153 20.96 17.94 1.31
CA GLU A 153 19.75 18.56 1.85
C GLU A 153 18.51 18.01 1.14
N VAL A 154 17.53 17.56 1.92
CA VAL A 154 16.21 17.17 1.42
C VAL A 154 15.17 18.15 1.94
N SER A 155 14.33 18.66 1.05
CA SER A 155 13.30 19.65 1.38
C SER A 155 12.03 19.43 0.53
N CYS A 156 10.92 20.06 0.93
CA CYS A 156 9.70 20.07 0.14
C CYS A 156 9.51 21.37 -0.63
N TYR A 157 9.19 21.28 -1.92
CA TYR A 157 9.10 22.45 -2.80
C TYR A 157 8.04 22.30 -3.92
N SER A 158 7.63 23.43 -4.51
CA SER A 158 6.49 23.52 -5.44
C SER A 158 6.87 23.90 -6.89
N MET A 159 8.14 23.71 -7.30
CA MET A 159 8.61 24.08 -8.66
C MET A 159 8.67 22.89 -9.61
N ASN A 160 8.51 23.14 -10.92
CA ASN A 160 8.41 22.16 -12.01
C ASN A 160 9.65 21.28 -12.29
N GLN A 161 10.55 21.09 -11.33
CA GLN A 161 11.70 20.19 -11.41
C GLN A 161 11.58 19.24 -10.21
N TYR A 162 11.32 17.95 -10.46
CA TYR A 162 11.10 16.95 -9.40
C TYR A 162 11.99 15.70 -9.51
N ASN A 163 12.59 15.27 -8.40
CA ASN A 163 13.42 14.08 -8.33
C ASN A 163 12.52 12.86 -8.32
N ASN A 164 12.96 11.81 -8.99
CA ASN A 164 12.33 10.52 -8.93
C ASN A 164 13.01 9.68 -7.85
N TRP A 165 12.20 8.96 -7.09
CA TRP A 165 12.66 8.13 -5.99
C TRP A 165 12.43 6.66 -6.37
N MET A 166 13.48 5.86 -6.40
CA MET A 166 13.37 4.42 -6.63
C MET A 166 13.04 3.70 -5.33
N ILE A 167 12.08 2.78 -5.38
CA ILE A 167 11.76 1.92 -4.24
C ILE A 167 12.36 0.54 -4.46
N GLU A 168 13.23 0.15 -3.56
CA GLU A 168 13.83 -1.17 -3.52
C GLU A 168 13.46 -1.92 -2.24
N PRO A 169 13.40 -3.25 -2.28
CA PRO A 169 13.20 -4.03 -1.07
C PRO A 169 14.45 -3.95 -0.21
N ASN A 170 14.28 -3.88 1.11
CA ASN A 170 15.41 -4.08 2.01
C ASN A 170 15.80 -5.57 2.01
N ILE A 171 16.88 -5.90 1.30
CA ILE A 171 17.33 -7.26 0.95
C ILE A 171 17.67 -8.13 2.18
N SER A 172 17.77 -7.55 3.39
CA SER A 172 17.92 -8.32 4.62
C SER A 172 16.81 -9.35 4.88
N ASN A 173 15.66 -9.26 4.19
CA ASN A 173 14.55 -10.23 4.29
C ASN A 173 14.22 -10.99 2.99
N ILE A 174 15.03 -10.88 1.93
CA ILE A 174 14.80 -11.65 0.71
C ILE A 174 15.68 -12.89 0.75
N SER A 175 15.06 -14.03 1.10
CA SER A 175 15.64 -15.33 0.76
C SER A 175 15.96 -15.33 -0.72
N THR A 176 17.25 -15.32 -1.05
CA THR A 176 17.76 -15.35 -2.41
C THR A 176 17.34 -16.64 -3.10
N LYS A 177 16.20 -16.60 -3.78
CA LYS A 177 15.94 -17.46 -4.94
C LYS A 177 15.71 -16.54 -6.12
N LYS A 178 16.83 -16.10 -6.73
CA LYS A 178 16.85 -15.59 -8.09
C LYS A 178 16.50 -16.76 -9.02
N ASN A 179 15.21 -17.04 -9.18
CA ASN A 179 14.73 -17.86 -10.27
C ASN A 179 14.37 -16.92 -11.42
N SER A 180 14.88 -17.24 -12.61
CA SER A 180 14.93 -16.43 -13.83
C SER A 180 13.59 -16.20 -14.52
N ASN A 181 12.48 -16.16 -13.78
CA ASN A 181 11.18 -15.69 -14.22
C ASN A 181 10.70 -14.71 -13.12
N GLU A 182 11.22 -13.48 -13.12
CA GLU A 182 10.91 -12.50 -12.07
C GLU A 182 9.44 -12.06 -12.22
N GLU A 183 8.56 -12.72 -11.48
CA GLU A 183 7.21 -12.21 -11.24
C GLU A 183 7.33 -10.80 -10.66
N LYS A 184 6.67 -9.84 -11.31
CA LYS A 184 6.62 -8.45 -10.88
C LYS A 184 6.15 -8.41 -9.43
N ARG A 185 7.03 -7.97 -8.52
CA ARG A 185 6.77 -7.99 -7.09
C ARG A 185 6.22 -6.63 -6.66
N TYR A 186 4.97 -6.64 -6.20
CA TYR A 186 4.27 -5.44 -5.78
C TYR A 186 4.67 -4.97 -4.38
N LEU A 187 4.69 -3.65 -4.18
CA LEU A 187 4.89 -3.01 -2.90
C LEU A 187 3.63 -3.14 -2.03
N LYS A 188 3.82 -3.52 -0.76
CA LYS A 188 2.76 -3.64 0.23
C LYS A 188 2.97 -2.72 1.42
N SER A 189 1.90 -2.41 2.14
CA SER A 189 1.96 -1.78 3.45
C SER A 189 2.83 -2.60 4.41
N GLU A 190 3.59 -1.93 5.26
CA GLU A 190 4.51 -2.53 6.25
C GLU A 190 5.78 -3.17 5.65
N ASP A 191 5.95 -3.15 4.32
CA ASP A 191 7.19 -3.57 3.69
C ASP A 191 8.38 -2.73 4.16
N LYS A 192 9.50 -3.40 4.42
CA LYS A 192 10.78 -2.75 4.72
C LYS A 192 11.45 -2.41 3.40
N ILE A 193 11.56 -1.12 3.12
CA ILE A 193 12.08 -0.61 1.85
C ILE A 193 13.33 0.24 2.04
N VAL A 194 14.05 0.42 0.95
CA VAL A 194 15.06 1.47 0.77
C VAL A 194 14.57 2.40 -0.32
N ILE A 195 14.73 3.71 -0.10
CA ILE A 195 14.32 4.74 -1.05
C ILE A 195 15.59 5.46 -1.53
N TRP A 196 15.85 5.39 -2.83
CA TRP A 196 17.01 6.04 -3.46
C TRP A 196 16.57 7.23 -4.29
N CYS A 197 17.26 8.36 -4.15
CA CYS A 197 17.09 9.46 -5.09
C CYS A 197 17.78 9.09 -6.41
N ILE A 198 17.05 9.14 -7.52
CA ILE A 198 17.64 9.05 -8.86
C ILE A 198 17.87 10.48 -9.35
N GLU A 199 19.12 10.81 -9.62
CA GLU A 199 19.46 12.04 -10.33
C GLU A 199 19.08 11.83 -11.80
N LEU A 200 18.21 12.69 -12.33
CA LEU A 200 17.97 12.73 -13.77
C LEU A 200 19.25 13.30 -14.39
N VAL A 201 20.12 12.42 -14.88
CA VAL A 201 21.20 12.84 -15.76
C VAL A 201 20.51 13.36 -17.01
N GLU A 202 20.51 14.69 -17.19
CA GLU A 202 20.13 15.28 -18.46
C GLU A 202 21.08 14.75 -19.53
N HIS A 203 20.53 14.00 -20.49
CA HIS A 203 21.23 13.59 -21.71
C HIS A 203 21.26 14.74 -22.71
#